data_AF-A0A947H7V6-F1
#
_entry.id   AF-A0A947H7V6-F1
#
_cell.length_a   1.000
_cell.length_b   1.000
_cell.length_c   1.000
_cell.angle_alpha   90.00
_cell.angle_beta   90.00
_cell.angle_gamma   90.00
#
_symmetry.space_group_name_H-M   'P 1'
#
loop_
_entity.id
_entity.type
_entity.pdbx_description
1 polymer ?
#
loop_
_entity_poly.entity_id
_entity_poly.type
_entity_poly.pdbx_seq_one_letter_code
_entity_poly.pdbx_strand_id
1 'polypeptide(L)'
;MKALYLHPFTNYGFYRLFSEENSQSIFLDFLNSLPIFSSLALKKINIIPKEELPLSAAVKSTITHFHAINQANEHVIIAIQKAQLNFFKNLNGFFNDFPIWENPDSAIQFSSENISHIYCIGVLDFVFSENRVNPEYIYSQNCFPEIEVCSSSAHKIPYTFCYLEFPKFHLSADVLNSKLDIWLYLLKHLESMKEIPLSMQTPVFQRVFEIMDLGALTKDEMWAYEMSLKVFRDWNNIYQSTYENALNQARASHGK
;
A
#
# COMPACT_ATOMS: atom_id res chain seq x y z
N MET A 1 -11.63 17.14 18.88
CA MET A 1 -12.60 16.05 18.62
C MET A 1 -11.83 14.74 18.59
N LYS A 2 -12.38 13.66 19.16
CA LYS A 2 -11.75 12.32 19.15
C LYS A 2 -12.08 11.65 17.81
N ALA A 3 -11.10 11.02 17.16
CA ALA A 3 -11.32 10.23 15.96
C ALA A 3 -12.28 9.06 16.26
N LEU A 4 -13.08 8.66 15.28
CA LEU A 4 -13.96 7.49 15.36
C LEU A 4 -13.30 6.22 14.83
N TYR A 5 -12.41 6.37 13.84
CA TYR A 5 -11.78 5.25 13.15
C TYR A 5 -10.27 5.30 13.23
N LEU A 6 -9.64 4.12 13.13
CA LEU A 6 -8.21 3.92 13.00
C LEU A 6 -7.68 4.68 11.78
N HIS A 7 -6.48 5.26 11.93
CA HIS A 7 -5.78 5.91 10.83
C HIS A 7 -5.15 4.85 9.89
N PRO A 8 -5.55 4.74 8.61
CA PRO A 8 -5.08 3.67 7.71
C PRO A 8 -3.58 3.67 7.45
N PHE A 9 -2.93 4.83 7.46
CA PHE A 9 -1.47 4.94 7.31
C PHE A 9 -0.63 4.70 8.58
N THR A 10 -1.24 4.29 9.69
CA THR A 10 -0.48 3.72 10.81
C THR A 10 -0.15 2.26 10.50
N ASN A 11 0.95 1.70 11.02
CA ASN A 11 1.25 0.28 10.80
C ASN A 11 0.13 -0.61 11.36
N TYR A 12 -0.42 -0.23 12.52
CA TYR A 12 -1.57 -0.93 13.11
C TYR A 12 -2.80 -0.87 12.21
N GLY A 13 -3.22 0.32 11.78
CA GLY A 13 -4.38 0.49 10.91
C GLY A 13 -4.23 -0.19 9.54
N PHE A 14 -3.04 -0.10 8.93
CA PHE A 14 -2.76 -0.73 7.64
C PHE A 14 -2.81 -2.26 7.76
N TYR A 15 -2.17 -2.81 8.81
CA TYR A 15 -2.17 -4.24 9.06
C TYR A 15 -3.59 -4.76 9.32
N ARG A 16 -4.38 -4.05 10.14
CA ARG A 16 -5.77 -4.41 10.43
C ARG A 16 -6.65 -4.42 9.18
N LEU A 17 -6.43 -3.47 8.26
CA LEU A 17 -7.23 -3.32 7.06
C LEU A 17 -6.89 -4.33 5.97
N PHE A 18 -5.62 -4.73 5.82
CA PHE A 18 -5.17 -5.51 4.66
C PHE A 18 -4.42 -6.81 4.97
N SER A 19 -3.92 -6.97 6.20
CA SER A 19 -2.96 -8.02 6.55
C SER A 19 -3.40 -8.90 7.72
N GLU A 20 -4.61 -8.72 8.25
CA GLU A 20 -5.25 -9.66 9.20
C GLU A 20 -6.02 -10.76 8.44
N GLU A 21 -6.11 -11.96 9.01
CA GLU A 21 -6.82 -13.08 8.38
C GLU A 21 -8.27 -12.74 7.99
N ASN A 22 -8.98 -12.02 8.86
CA ASN A 22 -10.37 -11.62 8.64
C ASN A 22 -10.54 -10.44 7.68
N SER A 23 -9.45 -9.89 7.14
CA SER A 23 -9.43 -8.77 6.20
C SER A 23 -9.24 -9.19 4.75
N GLN A 24 -9.10 -10.49 4.46
CA GLN A 24 -8.80 -10.98 3.10
C GLN A 24 -9.84 -10.56 2.06
N SER A 25 -11.14 -10.55 2.40
CA SER A 25 -12.20 -10.11 1.48
C SER A 25 -12.13 -8.61 1.19
N ILE A 26 -11.81 -7.80 2.20
CA ILE A 26 -11.57 -6.36 2.08
C ILE A 26 -10.36 -6.12 1.16
N PHE A 27 -9.26 -6.82 1.40
CA PHE A 27 -8.05 -6.65 0.61
C PHE A 27 -8.24 -7.11 -0.83
N LEU A 28 -8.92 -8.23 -1.06
CA LEU A 28 -9.26 -8.70 -2.39
C LEU A 28 -10.12 -7.68 -3.17
N ASP A 29 -11.07 -7.05 -2.49
CA ASP A 29 -11.92 -6.00 -3.05
C ASP A 29 -11.11 -4.76 -3.45
N PHE A 30 -10.19 -4.32 -2.57
CA PHE A 30 -9.24 -3.26 -2.84
C PHE A 30 -8.35 -3.58 -4.04
N LEU A 31 -7.73 -4.76 -4.08
CA LEU A 31 -6.86 -5.17 -5.17
C LEU A 31 -7.60 -5.20 -6.50
N ASN A 32 -8.80 -5.78 -6.55
CA ASN A 32 -9.62 -5.79 -7.78
C ASN A 32 -10.10 -4.40 -8.22
N SER A 33 -10.00 -3.37 -7.37
CA SER A 33 -10.25 -1.98 -7.79
C SER A 33 -9.06 -1.36 -8.53
N LEU A 34 -7.84 -1.91 -8.39
CA LEU A 34 -6.65 -1.39 -9.05
C LEU A 34 -6.65 -1.78 -10.54
N PRO A 35 -6.33 -0.85 -11.47
CA PRO A 35 -6.30 -1.12 -12.90
C PRO A 35 -5.41 -2.29 -13.31
N ILE A 36 -4.29 -2.50 -12.62
CA ILE A 36 -3.36 -3.62 -12.89
C ILE A 36 -4.00 -5.01 -12.70
N PHE A 37 -5.06 -5.11 -11.89
CA PHE A 37 -5.77 -6.37 -11.64
C PHE A 37 -7.10 -6.46 -12.41
N SER A 38 -7.47 -5.43 -13.16
CA SER A 38 -8.77 -5.37 -13.86
C SER A 38 -8.98 -6.53 -14.85
N SER A 39 -7.93 -6.97 -15.53
CA SER A 39 -7.94 -8.11 -16.45
C SER A 39 -7.72 -9.46 -15.76
N LEU A 40 -7.12 -9.47 -14.57
CA LEU A 40 -6.85 -10.70 -13.82
C LEU A 40 -8.10 -11.20 -13.11
N ALA A 41 -8.86 -10.29 -12.49
CA ALA A 41 -9.99 -10.59 -11.61
C ALA A 41 -9.59 -11.63 -10.54
N LEU A 42 -8.91 -11.18 -9.48
CA LEU A 42 -8.48 -12.03 -8.39
C LEU A 42 -9.69 -12.63 -7.66
N LYS A 43 -9.66 -13.94 -7.38
CA LYS A 43 -10.76 -14.64 -6.69
C LYS A 43 -10.38 -15.14 -5.29
N LYS A 44 -9.10 -15.33 -5.01
CA LYS A 44 -8.61 -15.82 -3.72
C LYS A 44 -7.28 -15.16 -3.39
N ILE A 45 -7.09 -14.85 -2.12
CA ILE A 45 -5.83 -14.33 -1.59
C ILE A 45 -5.54 -14.95 -0.23
N ASN A 46 -4.29 -15.32 0.00
CA ASN A 46 -3.79 -15.86 1.26
C ASN A 46 -2.53 -15.10 1.66
N ILE A 47 -2.39 -14.75 2.93
CA ILE A 47 -1.15 -14.18 3.48
C ILE A 47 -0.08 -15.26 3.45
N ILE A 48 1.14 -14.91 3.03
CA ILE A 48 2.31 -15.77 3.13
C ILE A 48 2.97 -15.50 4.49
N PRO A 49 3.09 -16.51 5.38
CA PRO A 49 3.75 -16.35 6.67
C PRO A 49 5.18 -15.81 6.53
N LYS A 50 5.57 -14.92 7.44
CA LYS A 50 6.88 -14.25 7.37
C LYS A 50 8.03 -15.23 7.50
N GLU A 51 7.83 -16.31 8.23
CA GLU A 51 8.78 -17.39 8.49
C GLU A 51 9.16 -18.11 7.20
N GLU A 52 8.19 -18.24 6.28
CA GLU A 52 8.35 -18.88 4.97
C GLU A 52 9.12 -18.01 3.98
N LEU A 53 9.32 -16.71 4.26
CA LEU A 53 10.01 -15.79 3.37
C LEU A 53 11.54 -15.88 3.54
N PRO A 54 12.34 -15.97 2.47
CA PRO A 54 13.80 -15.96 2.51
C PRO A 54 14.37 -14.53 2.59
N LEU A 55 13.62 -13.60 3.18
CA LEU A 55 13.96 -12.18 3.23
C LEU A 55 14.68 -11.81 4.53
N SER A 56 15.37 -10.68 4.55
CA SER A 56 15.96 -10.16 5.80
C SER A 56 14.86 -9.82 6.82
N ALA A 57 15.19 -9.89 8.12
CA ALA A 57 14.24 -9.53 9.19
C ALA A 57 13.70 -8.09 9.04
N ALA A 58 14.51 -7.18 8.50
CA ALA A 58 14.11 -5.81 8.20
C ALA A 58 12.98 -5.75 7.15
N VAL A 59 13.10 -6.51 6.06
CA VAL A 59 12.10 -6.56 4.98
C VAL A 59 10.83 -7.29 5.44
N LYS A 60 10.98 -8.41 6.16
CA LYS A 60 9.84 -9.15 6.75
C LYS A 60 9.00 -8.29 7.70
N SER A 61 9.61 -7.29 8.33
CA SER A 61 8.90 -6.39 9.25
C SER A 61 8.09 -5.29 8.56
N THR A 62 8.32 -5.06 7.26
CA THR A 62 7.79 -3.88 6.54
C THR A 62 6.91 -4.22 5.33
N ILE A 63 7.08 -5.40 4.72
CA ILE A 63 6.32 -5.84 3.54
C ILE A 63 5.43 -7.03 3.90
N THR A 64 4.14 -6.96 3.54
CA THR A 64 3.24 -8.13 3.62
C THR A 64 3.17 -8.79 2.25
N HIS A 65 3.31 -10.10 2.22
CA HIS A 65 3.28 -10.90 1.00
C HIS A 65 2.05 -11.78 0.98
N PHE A 66 1.49 -11.96 -0.21
CA PHE A 66 0.28 -12.72 -0.44
C PHE A 66 0.44 -13.61 -1.66
N HIS A 67 -0.11 -14.81 -1.55
CA HIS A 67 -0.34 -15.69 -2.67
C HIS A 67 -1.79 -15.50 -3.13
N ALA A 68 -1.98 -15.17 -4.41
CA ALA A 68 -3.31 -14.95 -4.97
C ALA A 68 -3.54 -15.82 -6.20
N ILE A 69 -4.81 -16.16 -6.42
CA ILE A 69 -5.27 -16.95 -7.56
C ILE A 69 -6.32 -16.12 -8.30
N ASN A 70 -6.16 -16.04 -9.62
CA ASN A 70 -7.07 -15.31 -10.49
C ASN A 70 -8.22 -16.20 -11.02
N GLN A 71 -9.15 -15.64 -11.80
CA GLN A 71 -10.25 -16.42 -12.37
C GLN A 71 -9.78 -17.56 -13.30
N ALA A 72 -8.67 -17.37 -14.02
CA ALA A 72 -8.05 -18.36 -14.91
C ALA A 72 -7.25 -19.45 -14.17
N ASN A 73 -7.22 -19.45 -12.83
CA ASN A 73 -6.35 -20.32 -12.00
C ASN A 73 -4.86 -20.05 -12.17
N GLU A 74 -4.47 -18.86 -12.61
CA GLU A 74 -3.07 -18.44 -12.60
C GLU A 74 -2.71 -17.97 -11.19
N HIS A 75 -1.50 -18.34 -10.78
CA HIS A 75 -0.94 -18.05 -9.47
C HIS A 75 -0.06 -16.80 -9.58
N VAL A 76 -0.27 -15.85 -8.68
CA VAL A 76 0.51 -14.60 -8.62
C VAL A 76 0.92 -14.33 -7.18
N ILE A 77 2.04 -13.61 -7.04
CA ILE A 77 2.47 -13.07 -5.75
C ILE A 77 2.12 -11.60 -5.70
N ILE A 78 1.57 -11.15 -4.57
CA ILE A 78 1.28 -9.74 -4.32
C ILE A 78 2.06 -9.32 -3.08
N ALA A 79 2.89 -8.32 -3.24
CA ALA A 79 3.64 -7.68 -2.17
C ALA A 79 3.09 -6.28 -1.97
N ILE A 80 2.70 -5.96 -0.75
CA ILE A 80 2.22 -4.62 -0.43
C ILE A 80 2.98 -4.05 0.76
N GLN A 81 3.35 -2.78 0.63
CA GLN A 81 3.99 -2.04 1.68
C GLN A 81 3.46 -0.62 1.72
N LYS A 82 3.17 -0.17 2.94
CA LYS A 82 3.00 1.24 3.24
C LYS A 82 4.37 1.90 3.33
N ALA A 83 4.55 2.97 2.58
CA ALA A 83 5.80 3.68 2.49
C ALA A 83 5.75 4.99 3.27
N GLN A 84 6.88 5.38 3.85
CA GLN A 84 7.11 6.71 4.41
C GLN A 84 8.40 7.28 3.83
N LEU A 85 8.40 8.56 3.48
CA LEU A 85 9.46 9.22 2.70
C LEU A 85 10.89 8.93 3.22
N ASN A 86 11.11 8.88 4.54
CA ASN A 86 12.43 8.71 5.13
C ASN A 86 13.10 7.35 4.86
N PHE A 87 12.32 6.33 4.46
CA PHE A 87 12.86 5.02 4.13
C PHE A 87 13.24 4.88 2.66
N PHE A 88 12.99 5.89 1.83
CA PHE A 88 13.17 5.79 0.38
C PHE A 88 14.21 6.77 -0.13
N LYS A 89 15.31 6.20 -0.62
CA LYS A 89 16.27 6.91 -1.47
C LYS A 89 15.91 6.74 -2.97
N ASN A 90 15.31 5.61 -3.36
CA ASN A 90 15.06 5.25 -4.77
C ASN A 90 13.88 4.26 -4.89
N LEU A 91 13.09 4.33 -5.98
CA LEU A 91 12.01 3.39 -6.36
C LEU A 91 12.47 1.92 -6.40
N ASN A 92 13.63 1.64 -7.02
CA ASN A 92 14.22 0.29 -7.06
C ASN A 92 14.50 -0.25 -5.64
N GLY A 93 14.92 0.63 -4.72
CA GLY A 93 15.18 0.28 -3.32
C GLY A 93 13.98 -0.29 -2.58
N PHE A 94 12.76 0.06 -3.02
CA PHE A 94 11.51 -0.41 -2.42
C PHE A 94 11.35 -1.93 -2.50
N PHE A 95 11.81 -2.52 -3.60
CA PHE A 95 11.68 -3.94 -3.88
C PHE A 95 13.01 -4.59 -4.32
N ASN A 96 14.14 -3.95 -4.05
CA ASN A 96 15.48 -4.44 -4.42
C ASN A 96 15.81 -5.83 -3.82
N ASP A 97 15.11 -6.24 -2.76
CA ASP A 97 15.28 -7.54 -2.10
C ASP A 97 14.29 -8.62 -2.61
N PHE A 98 13.42 -8.31 -3.58
CA PHE A 98 12.57 -9.30 -4.26
C PHE A 98 13.28 -10.32 -5.16
N PRO A 99 14.50 -10.09 -5.70
CA PRO A 99 15.19 -11.11 -6.51
C PRO A 99 15.42 -12.45 -5.79
N ILE A 100 15.17 -12.53 -4.47
CA ILE A 100 15.33 -13.76 -3.67
C ILE A 100 14.26 -14.83 -4.01
N TRP A 101 13.11 -14.46 -4.57
CA TRP A 101 12.07 -15.41 -4.99
C TRP A 101 12.51 -16.33 -6.13
N GLU A 102 13.61 -16.01 -6.81
CA GLU A 102 14.13 -16.78 -7.94
C GLU A 102 15.15 -17.85 -7.54
N ASN A 103 15.54 -17.89 -6.26
CA ASN A 103 16.57 -18.81 -5.79
C ASN A 103 15.96 -20.20 -5.51
N PRO A 104 16.32 -21.24 -6.30
CA PRO A 104 15.77 -22.59 -6.13
C PRO A 104 16.16 -23.25 -4.79
N ASP A 105 17.18 -22.72 -4.10
CA ASP A 105 17.61 -23.17 -2.77
C ASP A 105 16.90 -22.43 -1.62
N SER A 106 16.04 -21.45 -1.92
CA SER A 106 15.22 -20.82 -0.90
C SER A 106 14.19 -21.86 -0.41
N ALA A 107 14.20 -22.12 0.89
CA ALA A 107 13.40 -23.17 1.55
C ALA A 107 11.87 -22.94 1.50
N ILE A 108 11.39 -22.06 0.61
CA ILE A 108 9.95 -21.90 0.40
C ILE A 108 9.45 -23.04 -0.46
N GLN A 109 8.61 -23.85 0.15
CA GLN A 109 7.84 -24.88 -0.50
C GLN A 109 6.68 -24.26 -1.33
N PHE A 110 6.93 -23.21 -2.12
CA PHE A 110 6.17 -23.00 -3.37
C PHE A 110 6.70 -23.99 -4.43
N SER A 111 6.88 -25.25 -4.02
CA SER A 111 7.21 -26.32 -4.93
C SER A 111 6.02 -26.50 -5.86
N SER A 112 6.18 -26.17 -7.14
CA SER A 112 5.43 -26.67 -8.31
C SER A 112 4.18 -25.93 -8.84
N GLU A 113 3.73 -24.82 -8.27
CA GLU A 113 2.73 -23.97 -8.95
C GLU A 113 3.47 -22.87 -9.73
N ASN A 114 3.36 -22.87 -11.07
CA ASN A 114 3.98 -21.87 -11.93
C ASN A 114 3.46 -20.46 -11.57
N ILE A 115 4.17 -19.75 -10.70
CA ILE A 115 3.91 -18.32 -10.43
C ILE A 115 4.09 -17.59 -11.75
N SER A 116 3.00 -17.00 -12.22
CA SER A 116 2.94 -16.34 -13.51
C SER A 116 3.49 -14.92 -13.47
N HIS A 117 3.33 -14.22 -12.33
CA HIS A 117 3.67 -12.80 -12.19
C HIS A 117 3.81 -12.38 -10.72
N ILE A 118 4.61 -11.34 -10.46
CA ILE A 118 4.75 -10.71 -9.14
C ILE A 118 4.27 -9.25 -9.20
N TYR A 119 3.34 -8.87 -8.33
CA TYR A 119 2.83 -7.51 -8.22
C TYR A 119 3.31 -6.86 -6.93
N CYS A 120 3.89 -5.67 -7.06
CA CYS A 120 4.57 -4.97 -6.01
C CYS A 120 3.91 -3.59 -5.80
N ILE A 121 3.11 -3.47 -4.74
CA ILE A 121 2.22 -2.32 -4.50
C ILE A 121 2.79 -1.44 -3.39
N GLY A 122 3.13 -0.20 -3.74
CA GLY A 122 3.55 0.82 -2.79
C GLY A 122 2.40 1.77 -2.45
N VAL A 123 1.99 1.83 -1.18
CA VAL A 123 1.01 2.81 -0.70
C VAL A 123 1.77 3.99 -0.07
N LEU A 124 1.86 5.10 -0.79
CA LEU A 124 2.78 6.20 -0.49
C LEU A 124 2.03 7.42 0.08
N ASP A 125 2.50 7.93 1.22
CA ASP A 125 2.03 9.18 1.82
C ASP A 125 2.82 10.42 1.34
N PHE A 126 3.68 10.24 0.34
CA PHE A 126 4.49 11.27 -0.30
C PHE A 126 4.41 11.17 -1.83
N VAL A 127 4.99 12.15 -2.51
CA VAL A 127 5.16 12.15 -3.97
C VAL A 127 6.65 12.03 -4.27
N PHE A 128 7.02 11.26 -5.29
CA PHE A 128 8.41 11.22 -5.75
C PHE A 128 8.87 12.61 -6.21
N SER A 129 10.07 13.02 -5.77
CA SER A 129 10.69 14.29 -6.17
C SER A 129 11.12 14.24 -7.64
N GLU A 130 10.34 14.91 -8.49
CA GLU A 130 10.59 15.37 -9.88
C GLU A 130 11.01 14.35 -10.98
N ASN A 131 10.32 14.48 -12.12
CA ASN A 131 10.70 14.11 -13.49
C ASN A 131 11.51 12.83 -13.64
N ARG A 132 10.87 11.70 -13.30
CA ARG A 132 11.25 10.44 -13.92
C ARG A 132 10.27 10.24 -15.05
N VAL A 133 10.80 10.04 -16.25
CA VAL A 133 10.09 9.55 -17.43
C VAL A 133 10.97 8.40 -17.91
N ASN A 134 10.90 7.24 -17.27
CA ASN A 134 11.24 6.01 -17.97
C ASN A 134 10.10 5.75 -18.97
N PRO A 135 10.40 5.53 -20.26
CA PRO A 135 9.39 5.21 -21.27
C PRO A 135 8.60 3.91 -20.99
N GLU A 136 8.99 3.10 -20.00
CA GLU A 136 8.25 1.91 -19.54
C GLU A 136 7.20 2.20 -18.45
N TYR A 137 7.12 3.43 -17.94
CA TYR A 137 6.14 3.83 -16.93
C TYR A 137 4.81 4.27 -17.56
N ILE A 138 3.71 3.79 -16.99
CA ILE A 138 2.38 4.35 -17.25
C ILE A 138 2.14 5.46 -16.23
N TYR A 139 2.38 6.69 -16.66
CA TYR A 139 2.03 7.90 -15.92
C TYR A 139 0.58 8.27 -16.19
N SER A 140 -0.21 8.47 -15.13
CA SER A 140 -1.55 9.02 -15.26
C SER A 140 -1.68 10.32 -14.48
N GLN A 141 -2.12 11.37 -15.18
CA GLN A 141 -1.88 12.76 -14.78
C GLN A 141 -2.78 13.31 -13.67
N ASN A 142 -3.80 12.57 -13.23
CA ASN A 142 -4.81 13.10 -12.30
C ASN A 142 -5.03 12.26 -11.03
N CYS A 143 -3.96 11.64 -10.52
CA CYS A 143 -3.99 10.70 -9.40
C CYS A 143 -4.54 9.33 -9.78
N PHE A 144 -3.72 8.55 -10.45
CA PHE A 144 -3.97 7.12 -10.67
C PHE A 144 -2.63 6.41 -10.52
N PRO A 145 -2.64 5.11 -10.15
CA PRO A 145 -1.41 4.37 -9.86
C PRO A 145 -0.34 4.62 -10.90
N GLU A 146 0.85 5.01 -10.46
CA GLU A 146 2.02 4.96 -11.32
C GLU A 146 2.38 3.49 -11.44
N ILE A 147 2.13 2.93 -12.62
CA ILE A 147 2.35 1.51 -12.90
C ILE A 147 3.67 1.41 -13.66
N GLU A 148 4.64 0.73 -13.07
CA GLU A 148 5.90 0.37 -13.71
C GLU A 148 5.86 -1.12 -14.02
N VAL A 149 5.78 -1.49 -15.30
CA VAL A 149 5.90 -2.89 -15.70
C VAL A 149 7.37 -3.16 -15.98
N CYS A 150 8.00 -3.97 -15.14
CA CYS A 150 9.40 -4.37 -15.32
C CYS A 150 9.46 -5.84 -15.74
N SER A 151 9.87 -6.07 -16.99
CA SER A 151 10.26 -7.40 -17.46
C SER A 151 11.74 -7.38 -17.81
N SER A 152 12.59 -7.78 -16.87
CA SER A 152 14.03 -7.93 -17.12
C SER A 152 14.33 -9.36 -17.56
N SER A 153 15.17 -9.53 -18.58
CA SER A 153 15.70 -10.84 -18.99
C SER A 153 16.58 -11.51 -17.91
N ALA A 154 17.00 -10.77 -16.88
CA ALA A 154 17.74 -11.30 -15.74
C ALA A 154 16.84 -12.03 -14.72
N HIS A 155 15.53 -11.79 -14.78
CA HIS A 155 14.55 -12.35 -13.86
C HIS A 155 13.72 -13.43 -14.58
N LYS A 156 13.45 -14.55 -13.90
CA LYS A 156 12.67 -15.68 -14.44
C LYS A 156 11.17 -15.43 -14.40
N ILE A 157 10.70 -14.61 -13.46
CA ILE A 157 9.27 -14.30 -13.29
C ILE A 157 9.07 -12.80 -13.57
N PRO A 158 8.13 -12.40 -14.44
CA PRO A 158 7.84 -11.00 -14.69
C PRO A 158 7.24 -10.32 -13.45
N TYR A 159 7.53 -9.02 -13.27
CA TYR A 159 7.02 -8.25 -12.14
C TYR A 159 6.49 -6.87 -12.53
N THR A 160 5.63 -6.30 -11.69
CA THR A 160 5.02 -4.98 -11.92
C THR A 160 4.93 -4.22 -10.62
N PHE A 161 5.46 -3.00 -10.62
CA PHE A 161 5.25 -2.05 -9.53
C PHE A 161 4.00 -1.22 -9.77
N CYS A 162 3.30 -0.93 -8.68
CA CYS A 162 2.14 -0.06 -8.66
C CYS A 162 2.25 0.87 -7.45
N TYR A 163 2.44 2.16 -7.71
CA TYR A 163 2.59 3.16 -6.66
C TYR A 163 1.32 4.01 -6.55
N LEU A 164 0.75 4.03 -5.34
CA LEU A 164 -0.40 4.84 -4.99
C LEU A 164 0.09 6.07 -4.19
N GLU A 165 0.28 7.19 -4.87
CA GLU A 165 0.71 8.46 -4.28
C GLU A 165 -0.47 9.27 -3.76
N PHE A 166 -0.83 9.07 -2.49
CA PHE A 166 -1.99 9.71 -1.87
C PHE A 166 -1.99 11.25 -1.82
N PRO A 167 -0.85 11.95 -1.78
CA PRO A 167 -0.88 13.40 -1.84
C PRO A 167 -1.46 13.96 -3.13
N LYS A 168 -1.39 13.20 -4.25
CA LYS A 168 -1.99 13.59 -5.54
C LYS A 168 -3.52 13.44 -5.56
N PHE A 169 -4.12 12.75 -4.59
CA PHE A 169 -5.56 12.47 -4.58
C PHE A 169 -6.35 13.67 -4.08
N HIS A 170 -7.21 14.26 -4.91
CA HIS A 170 -7.95 15.49 -4.56
C HIS A 170 -9.46 15.40 -4.78
N LEU A 171 -10.00 14.22 -5.12
CA LEU A 171 -11.44 14.05 -5.35
C LEU A 171 -12.24 14.22 -4.05
N SER A 172 -13.38 14.89 -4.14
CA SER A 172 -14.37 14.99 -3.05
C SER A 172 -15.34 13.81 -3.09
N ALA A 173 -16.09 13.61 -2.00
CA ALA A 173 -17.07 12.52 -1.88
C ALA A 173 -18.13 12.52 -2.99
N ASP A 174 -18.48 13.69 -3.54
CA ASP A 174 -19.54 13.85 -4.54
C ASP A 174 -19.14 13.45 -5.96
N VAL A 175 -17.84 13.27 -6.22
CA VAL A 175 -17.30 13.03 -7.58
C VAL A 175 -16.52 11.71 -7.68
N LEU A 176 -16.77 10.77 -6.77
CA LEU A 176 -16.18 9.44 -6.79
C LEU A 176 -16.90 8.58 -7.85
N ASN A 177 -16.24 8.31 -8.97
CA ASN A 177 -16.85 7.65 -10.13
C ASN A 177 -16.42 6.19 -10.29
N SER A 178 -15.31 5.80 -9.67
CA SER A 178 -14.79 4.44 -9.70
C SER A 178 -14.70 3.84 -8.31
N LYS A 179 -14.66 2.50 -8.23
CA LYS A 179 -14.43 1.80 -6.95
C LYS A 179 -13.07 2.14 -6.35
N LEU A 180 -12.07 2.40 -7.20
CA LEU A 180 -10.76 2.87 -6.75
C LEU A 180 -10.87 4.26 -6.11
N ASP A 181 -11.64 5.18 -6.70
CA ASP A 181 -11.85 6.51 -6.12
C ASP A 181 -12.42 6.40 -4.70
N ILE A 182 -13.39 5.50 -4.51
CA ILE A 182 -13.99 5.23 -3.21
C ILE A 182 -12.95 4.68 -2.22
N TRP A 183 -12.12 3.71 -2.65
CA TRP A 183 -11.03 3.18 -1.83
C TRP A 183 -10.00 4.24 -1.44
N LEU A 184 -9.55 5.05 -2.39
CA LEU A 184 -8.56 6.10 -2.14
C LEU A 184 -9.13 7.20 -1.23
N TYR A 185 -10.40 7.59 -1.45
CA TYR A 185 -11.08 8.55 -0.58
C TYR A 185 -11.21 8.01 0.84
N LEU A 186 -11.66 6.75 0.99
CA LEU A 186 -11.78 6.09 2.28
C LEU A 186 -10.44 6.11 3.00
N LEU A 187 -9.38 5.58 2.40
CA LEU A 187 -8.05 5.50 3.00
C LEU A 187 -7.50 6.87 3.41
N LYS A 188 -7.76 7.92 2.62
CA LYS A 188 -7.31 9.29 2.92
C LYS A 188 -8.09 9.95 4.06
N HIS A 189 -9.39 9.69 4.15
CA HIS A 189 -10.30 10.46 5.01
C HIS A 189 -10.82 9.70 6.23
N LEU A 190 -10.59 8.38 6.33
CA LEU A 190 -11.20 7.51 7.34
C LEU A 190 -11.09 8.04 8.78
N GLU A 191 -9.89 8.43 9.24
CA GLU A 191 -9.68 8.92 10.63
C GLU A 191 -10.53 10.18 10.91
N SER A 192 -10.70 11.04 9.91
CA SER A 192 -11.42 12.31 10.01
C SER A 192 -12.92 12.20 9.68
N MET A 193 -13.37 11.02 9.26
CA MET A 193 -14.73 10.81 8.77
C MET A 193 -15.74 10.89 9.91
N LYS A 194 -16.79 11.68 9.71
CA LYS A 194 -17.91 11.83 10.66
C LYS A 194 -19.19 11.18 10.17
N GLU A 195 -19.37 11.16 8.86
CA GLU A 195 -20.53 10.63 8.18
C GLU A 195 -20.05 9.75 7.02
N ILE A 196 -20.73 8.62 6.81
CA ILE A 196 -20.40 7.66 5.77
C ILE A 196 -21.11 8.08 4.48
N PRO A 197 -20.39 8.41 3.40
CA PRO A 197 -21.00 8.72 2.11
C PRO A 197 -21.88 7.58 1.58
N LEU A 198 -22.94 7.92 0.84
CA LEU A 198 -23.84 6.93 0.23
C LEU A 198 -23.09 5.91 -0.65
N SER A 199 -22.06 6.35 -1.37
CA SER A 199 -21.20 5.49 -2.19
C SER A 199 -20.45 4.41 -1.40
N MET A 200 -20.34 4.56 -0.07
CA MET A 200 -19.66 3.63 0.84
C MET A 200 -20.64 2.76 1.64
N GLN A 201 -21.93 2.80 1.36
CA GLN A 201 -22.94 1.96 2.02
C GLN A 201 -23.05 0.57 1.35
N THR A 202 -21.92 -0.07 1.11
CA THR A 202 -21.84 -1.43 0.55
C THR A 202 -21.30 -2.41 1.60
N PRO A 203 -21.56 -3.73 1.46
CA PRO A 203 -21.14 -4.71 2.45
C PRO A 203 -19.62 -4.70 2.76
N VAL A 204 -18.78 -4.47 1.74
CA VAL A 204 -17.33 -4.44 1.95
C VAL A 204 -16.90 -3.23 2.80
N PHE A 205 -17.45 -2.05 2.53
CA PHE A 205 -17.10 -0.84 3.28
C PHE A 205 -17.73 -0.83 4.67
N GLN A 206 -18.94 -1.38 4.84
CA GLN A 206 -19.50 -1.64 6.18
C GLN A 206 -18.53 -2.46 7.03
N ARG A 207 -17.96 -3.54 6.46
CA ARG A 207 -16.96 -4.34 7.15
C ARG A 207 -15.69 -3.55 7.48
N VAL A 208 -15.26 -2.64 6.58
CA VAL A 208 -14.13 -1.73 6.89
C VAL A 208 -14.45 -0.87 8.10
N PHE A 209 -15.61 -0.23 8.15
CA PHE A 209 -15.98 0.62 9.28
C PHE A 209 -16.06 -0.16 10.60
N GLU A 210 -16.53 -1.41 10.57
CA GLU A 210 -16.55 -2.29 11.74
C GLU A 210 -15.15 -2.60 12.27
N ILE A 211 -14.22 -3.03 11.40
CA ILE A 211 -12.88 -3.43 11.85
C ILE A 211 -11.99 -2.23 12.19
N MET A 212 -12.30 -1.06 11.63
CA MET A 212 -11.56 0.18 11.85
C MET A 212 -12.13 1.03 12.98
N ASP A 213 -13.24 0.63 13.62
CA ASP A 213 -13.85 1.37 14.73
C ASP A 213 -12.93 1.38 15.97
N LEU A 214 -12.55 2.58 16.42
CA LEU A 214 -11.76 2.76 17.64
C LEU A 214 -12.53 2.35 18.90
N GLY A 215 -13.85 2.47 18.88
CA GLY A 215 -14.73 2.09 19.99
C GLY A 215 -14.78 0.58 20.23
N ALA A 216 -14.42 -0.22 19.23
CA ALA A 216 -14.41 -1.68 19.30
C ALA A 216 -13.09 -2.26 19.84
N LEU A 217 -12.04 -1.44 20.01
CA LEU A 217 -10.73 -1.91 20.46
C LEU A 217 -10.72 -2.24 21.95
N THR A 218 -10.05 -3.33 22.30
CA THR A 218 -9.63 -3.63 23.67
C THR A 218 -8.57 -2.63 24.16
N LYS A 219 -8.28 -2.63 25.46
CA LYS A 219 -7.25 -1.76 26.03
C LYS A 219 -5.86 -2.00 25.42
N ASP A 220 -5.50 -3.25 25.19
CA ASP A 220 -4.19 -3.62 24.64
C ASP A 220 -4.09 -3.24 23.16
N GLU A 221 -5.16 -3.46 22.39
CA GLU A 221 -5.26 -3.00 21.00
C GLU A 221 -5.19 -1.48 20.89
N MET A 222 -5.90 -0.76 21.76
CA MET A 222 -5.87 0.70 21.81
C MET A 222 -4.47 1.20 22.13
N TRP A 223 -3.78 0.59 23.08
CA TRP A 223 -2.39 0.94 23.41
C TRP A 223 -1.44 0.68 22.24
N ALA A 224 -1.56 -0.48 21.57
CA ALA A 224 -0.78 -0.80 20.38
C ALA A 224 -1.03 0.20 19.24
N TYR A 225 -2.29 0.59 19.04
CA TYR A 225 -2.65 1.62 18.07
C TYR A 225 -2.07 2.99 18.44
N GLU A 226 -2.18 3.44 19.69
CA GLU A 226 -1.63 4.71 20.15
C GLU A 226 -0.11 4.78 19.95
N MET A 227 0.60 3.68 20.19
CA MET A 227 2.03 3.56 19.88
C MET A 227 2.31 3.67 18.39
N SER A 228 1.52 2.98 17.56
CA SER A 228 1.64 3.08 16.09
C SER A 228 1.36 4.50 15.58
N LEU A 229 0.35 5.17 16.15
CA LEU A 229 -0.06 6.52 15.81
C LEU A 229 0.98 7.55 16.25
N LYS A 230 1.59 7.38 17.43
CA LYS A 230 2.71 8.22 17.88
C LYS A 230 3.87 8.15 16.89
N VAL A 231 4.28 6.94 16.52
CA VAL A 231 5.36 6.74 15.52
C VAL A 231 5.00 7.44 14.21
N PHE A 232 3.78 7.26 13.70
CA PHE A 232 3.32 7.93 12.48
C PHE A 232 3.39 9.47 12.58
N ARG A 233 2.92 10.06 13.69
CA ARG A 233 2.94 11.51 13.91
C ARG A 233 4.36 12.06 14.06
N ASP A 234 5.20 11.37 14.82
CA ASP A 234 6.61 11.76 15.00
C ASP A 234 7.32 11.83 13.64
N TRP A 235 7.06 10.87 12.75
CA TRP A 235 7.61 10.88 11.39
C TRP A 235 7.09 12.03 10.53
N ASN A 236 5.78 12.30 10.56
CA ASN A 236 5.20 13.43 9.83
C ASN A 236 5.78 14.77 10.30
N ASN A 237 5.99 14.93 11.60
CA ASN A 237 6.60 16.14 12.17
C ASN A 237 8.06 16.31 11.71
N ILE A 238 8.84 15.22 11.69
CA ILE A 238 10.22 15.24 11.17
C ILE A 238 10.21 15.66 9.70
N TYR A 239 9.32 15.09 8.89
CA TYR A 239 9.21 15.41 7.47
C TYR A 239 8.83 16.88 7.21
N GLN A 240 7.80 17.39 7.91
CA GLN A 240 7.41 18.80 7.79
C GLN A 240 8.58 19.72 8.17
N SER A 241 9.28 19.41 9.26
CA SER A 241 10.44 20.19 9.68
C SER A 241 11.57 20.19 8.65
N THR A 242 11.91 19.03 8.06
CA THR A 242 12.96 18.95 7.03
C THR A 242 12.56 19.68 5.74
N TYR A 243 11.30 19.56 5.33
CA TYR A 243 10.76 20.27 4.17
C TYR A 243 10.77 21.79 4.34
N GLU A 244 10.29 22.29 5.48
CA GLU A 244 10.32 23.73 5.80
C GLU A 244 11.74 24.29 5.87
N ASN A 245 12.68 23.54 6.47
CA ASN A 245 14.09 23.93 6.49
C ASN A 245 14.71 24.00 5.10
N ALA A 246 14.41 23.03 4.23
CA ALA A 246 14.87 23.03 2.84
C ALA A 246 14.32 24.23 2.05
N LEU A 247 13.02 24.54 2.20
CA LEU A 247 12.40 25.73 1.60
C LEU A 247 13.04 27.03 2.08
N ASN A 248 13.32 27.14 3.39
CA ASN A 248 13.95 28.33 3.96
C ASN A 248 15.39 28.51 3.45
N GLN A 249 16.16 27.43 3.31
CA GLN A 249 17.50 27.47 2.71
C GLN A 249 17.47 27.87 1.23
N ALA A 250 16.51 27.34 0.45
CA ALA A 250 16.34 27.70 -0.97
C ALA A 250 15.92 29.18 -1.15
N ARG A 251 15.06 29.69 -0.26
CA ARG A 251 14.70 31.12 -0.26
C ARG A 251 15.89 32.02 0.11
N ALA A 252 16.73 31.58 1.04
CA ALA A 252 17.93 32.31 1.46
C ALA A 252 19.04 32.30 0.38
N SER A 253 19.08 31.29 -0.50
CA SER A 253 20.06 31.20 -1.59
C SER A 253 19.63 31.92 -2.87
N HIS A 254 18.34 32.15 -3.10
CA HIS A 254 17.82 32.95 -4.23
C HIS A 254 17.61 34.44 -3.92
N GLY A 255 17.83 34.86 -2.68
CA GLY A 255 17.80 36.28 -2.26
C GLY A 255 19.15 36.99 -2.28
N LYS A 256 20.18 36.44 -2.96
CA LYS A 256 21.52 37.02 -3.10
C LYS A 256 21.86 37.29 -4.56
#